data_AF-A0A7K4JUS9-F1
#
_entry.id   AF-A0A7K4JUS9-F1
#
_cell.length_a   1.000
_cell.length_b   1.000
_cell.length_c   1.000
_cell.angle_alpha   90.00
_cell.angle_beta   90.00
_cell.angle_gamma   90.00
#
_symmetry.space_group_name_H-M   'P 1'
#
loop_
_entity.id
_entity.type
_entity.pdbx_description
1 polymer ?
#
loop_
_entity_poly.entity_id
_entity_poly.type
_entity_poly.pdbx_seq_one_letter_code
_entity_poly.pdbx_strand_id
1 'polypeptide(L)'
;LHSFFSAAPAKKRGRSLEAGGDAEVSATKKAKAAGDEAGKASPLSPEQLERIHRNKELALQRLAERNVPPGFGESWRRQLAGEFSKPYFMEVSD
;
A
#
# COMPACT_ATOMS: atom_id res chain seq x y z
N LEU A 1 33.76 -5.89 -9.28
CA LEU A 1 32.30 -6.02 -9.51
C LEU A 1 31.74 -6.98 -8.48
N HIS A 2 31.16 -6.47 -7.40
CA HIS A 2 30.50 -7.33 -6.41
C HIS A 2 29.02 -7.46 -6.80
N SER A 3 28.59 -8.68 -7.13
CA SER A 3 27.19 -9.00 -7.36
C SER A 3 26.42 -8.84 -6.05
N PHE A 4 25.56 -7.83 -5.97
CA PHE A 4 24.66 -7.57 -4.84
C PHE A 4 23.38 -8.42 -4.86
N PHE A 5 23.15 -9.20 -5.93
CA PHE A 5 21.95 -10.03 -6.10
C PHE A 5 22.30 -11.52 -6.08
N SER A 6 22.82 -12.00 -4.96
CA SER A 6 22.76 -13.43 -4.65
C SER A 6 21.58 -13.64 -3.71
N ALA A 7 20.54 -14.33 -4.17
CA ALA A 7 19.37 -14.63 -3.34
C ALA A 7 19.76 -15.67 -2.29
N ALA A 8 19.94 -15.22 -1.04
CA ALA A 8 20.12 -16.13 0.09
C ALA A 8 18.85 -16.96 0.32
N PRO A 9 18.96 -18.24 0.71
CA PRO A 9 17.80 -19.09 0.97
C PRO A 9 16.96 -18.51 2.11
N ALA A 10 15.65 -18.34 1.86
CA ALA A 10 14.73 -17.79 2.83
C ALA A 10 14.65 -18.68 4.09
N LYS A 11 15.19 -18.19 5.21
CA LYS A 11 14.87 -18.74 6.54
C LYS A 11 13.39 -18.46 6.80
N LYS A 12 12.58 -19.52 6.79
CA LYS A 12 11.17 -19.50 7.20
C LYS A 12 11.10 -18.96 8.63
N ARG A 13 10.67 -17.70 8.80
CA ARG A 13 10.17 -17.25 10.10
C ARG A 13 8.88 -18.01 10.36
N GLY A 14 8.98 -19.06 11.19
CA GLY A 14 7.82 -19.73 11.76
C GLY A 14 6.97 -18.67 12.46
N ARG A 15 5.74 -18.52 11.98
CA ARG A 15 4.73 -17.71 12.66
C ARG A 15 4.32 -18.55 13.87
N SER A 16 4.81 -18.19 15.06
CA SER A 16 4.35 -18.78 16.32
C SER A 16 2.86 -18.48 16.45
N LEU A 17 2.04 -19.53 16.44
CA LEU A 17 0.59 -19.53 16.64
C LEU A 17 0.36 -20.38 17.89
N GLU A 18 0.03 -19.73 19.00
CA GLU A 18 -0.53 -20.35 20.20
C GLU A 18 -1.52 -19.32 20.77
N ALA A 19 -2.79 -19.58 21.09
CA ALA A 19 -3.74 -20.65 20.81
C ALA A 19 -5.11 -20.06 21.17
N GLY A 20 -6.16 -20.33 20.38
CA GLY A 20 -7.54 -20.03 20.80
C GLY A 20 -8.53 -19.77 19.67
N GLY A 21 -9.26 -20.82 19.28
CA GLY A 21 -10.60 -20.71 18.70
C GLY A 21 -10.71 -20.97 17.20
N ASP A 22 -11.05 -22.21 16.86
CA ASP A 22 -11.68 -22.74 15.64
C ASP A 22 -12.23 -21.71 14.63
N ALA A 23 -11.63 -21.66 13.42
CA ALA A 23 -12.33 -21.35 12.17
C ALA A 23 -11.39 -21.60 10.97
N GLU A 24 -11.54 -22.78 10.39
CA GLU A 24 -11.64 -23.11 8.96
C GLU A 24 -10.93 -22.21 7.90
N VAL A 25 -10.26 -22.93 7.01
CA VAL A 25 -9.37 -22.49 5.94
C VAL A 25 -10.13 -21.78 4.81
N SER A 26 -9.68 -20.59 4.39
CA SER A 26 -9.59 -20.28 2.95
C SER A 26 -8.77 -19.03 2.66
N ALA A 27 -7.54 -19.25 2.19
CA ALA A 27 -6.77 -18.27 1.48
C ALA A 27 -7.41 -18.01 0.12
N THR A 28 -8.12 -16.89 -0.03
CA THR A 28 -8.41 -16.32 -1.34
C THR A 28 -7.97 -14.87 -1.38
N LYS A 29 -6.90 -14.62 -2.14
CA LYS A 29 -6.59 -13.32 -2.74
C LYS A 29 -7.89 -12.70 -3.28
N LYS A 30 -8.25 -11.52 -2.80
CA LYS A 30 -9.15 -10.61 -3.52
C LYS A 30 -8.44 -9.29 -3.71
N ALA A 31 -7.81 -9.13 -4.86
CA ALA A 31 -7.48 -7.82 -5.39
C ALA A 31 -8.81 -7.07 -5.54
N LYS A 32 -9.02 -6.00 -4.76
CA LYS A 32 -10.12 -5.07 -5.01
C LYS A 32 -9.57 -4.03 -5.98
N ALA A 33 -10.10 -4.06 -7.19
CA ALA A 33 -9.89 -3.06 -8.22
C ALA A 33 -10.15 -1.66 -7.64
N ALA A 34 -9.25 -0.73 -7.95
CA ALA A 34 -9.53 0.69 -7.91
C ALA A 34 -10.53 0.96 -9.05
N GLY A 35 -11.81 0.97 -8.69
CA GLY A 35 -12.90 1.47 -9.52
C GLY A 35 -13.56 2.57 -8.72
N ASP A 36 -13.55 3.76 -9.30
CA ASP A 36 -14.14 4.99 -8.78
C ASP A 36 -15.67 4.84 -8.74
N GLU A 37 -16.14 4.16 -7.71
CA GLU A 37 -17.50 4.27 -7.22
C GLU A 37 -17.33 4.47 -5.73
N ALA A 38 -17.35 5.74 -5.29
CA ALA A 38 -17.66 6.08 -3.90
C ALA A 38 -19.14 5.73 -3.61
N GLY A 39 -19.54 4.48 -3.93
CA GLY A 39 -20.78 3.88 -3.52
C GLY A 39 -20.82 3.96 -2.01
N LYS A 40 -21.86 4.63 -1.50
CA LYS A 40 -22.08 4.96 -0.08
C LYS A 40 -21.46 3.90 0.83
N ALA A 41 -20.27 4.20 1.34
CA ALA A 41 -19.60 3.31 2.27
C ALA A 41 -20.50 3.15 3.49
N SER A 42 -20.76 1.91 3.90
CA SER A 42 -21.42 1.66 5.17
C SER A 42 -20.72 2.47 6.27
N PRO A 43 -21.47 3.12 7.18
CA PRO A 43 -20.86 3.93 8.22
C PRO A 43 -19.90 3.07 9.05
N LEU A 44 -18.71 3.59 9.29
CA LEU A 44 -17.66 2.90 10.03
C LEU A 44 -18.06 2.73 11.51
N SER A 45 -17.70 1.60 12.09
CA SER A 45 -17.82 1.35 13.53
C SER A 45 -16.93 2.34 14.32
N PRO A 46 -17.34 2.77 15.53
CA PRO A 46 -16.51 3.65 16.38
C PRO A 46 -15.08 3.17 16.59
N GLU A 47 -14.88 1.86 16.80
CA GLU A 47 -13.54 1.27 16.95
C GLU A 47 -12.70 1.43 15.67
N GLN A 48 -13.33 1.34 14.50
CA GLN A 48 -12.65 1.52 13.22
C GLN A 48 -12.20 2.97 13.04
N LEU A 49 -13.02 3.93 13.47
CA LEU A 49 -12.66 5.35 13.44
C LEU A 49 -11.46 5.64 14.34
N GLU A 50 -11.42 5.10 15.56
CA GLU A 50 -10.28 5.25 16.47
C GLU A 50 -9.00 4.66 15.86
N ARG A 51 -9.11 3.48 15.24
CA ARG A 51 -7.98 2.84 14.55
C ARG A 51 -7.48 3.68 13.37
N ILE A 52 -8.39 4.25 12.59
CA ILE A 52 -8.04 5.16 11.48
C ILE A 52 -7.37 6.41 12.03
N HIS A 53 -7.91 7.00 13.09
CA HIS A 53 -7.35 8.20 13.72
C HIS A 53 -5.92 7.95 14.19
N ARG A 54 -5.71 6.89 14.98
CA ARG A 54 -4.37 6.52 15.47
C ARG A 54 -3.41 6.22 14.32
N ASN A 55 -3.85 5.50 13.28
CA ASN A 55 -2.99 5.20 12.13
C ASN A 55 -2.60 6.48 11.37
N LYS A 56 -3.55 7.40 11.19
CA LYS A 56 -3.31 8.70 10.57
C LYS A 56 -2.26 9.49 11.34
N GLU A 57 -2.37 9.58 12.66
CA GLU A 57 -1.39 10.26 13.51
C GLU A 57 0.00 9.62 13.39
N LEU A 58 0.07 8.29 13.48
CA LEU A 58 1.34 7.56 13.31
C LEU A 58 1.96 7.75 11.92
N ALA A 59 1.13 7.80 10.87
CA ALA A 59 1.61 8.06 9.52
C ALA A 59 2.16 9.48 9.38
N LEU A 60 1.52 10.48 9.99
CA LEU A 60 2.01 11.85 10.03
C LEU A 60 3.33 11.95 10.80
N GLN A 61 3.44 11.26 11.94
CA GLN A 61 4.70 11.21 12.69
C GLN A 61 5.83 10.61 11.84
N ARG A 62 5.59 9.46 11.20
CA ARG A 62 6.57 8.81 10.31
C ARG A 62 6.94 9.69 9.11
N LEU A 63 5.99 10.49 8.62
CA LEU A 63 6.25 11.43 7.54
C LEU A 63 7.12 12.59 8.00
N ALA A 64 6.86 13.14 9.19
CA ALA A 64 7.65 14.21 9.79
C ALA A 64 9.07 13.74 10.14
N GLU A 65 9.23 12.51 10.61
CA GLU A 65 10.54 11.90 10.90
C GLU A 65 11.30 11.48 9.61
N ARG A 66 10.63 11.49 8.45
CA ARG A 66 11.22 10.97 7.21
C ARG A 66 12.24 11.95 6.64
N ASN A 67 13.52 11.56 6.69
CA ASN A 67 14.58 12.19 5.93
C ASN A 67 14.59 11.67 4.49
N VAL A 68 13.70 12.20 3.66
CA VAL A 68 13.61 11.82 2.23
C VAL A 68 14.84 12.35 1.49
N PRO A 69 15.61 11.51 0.78
CA PRO A 69 16.72 11.98 -0.03
C PRO A 69 16.24 13.00 -1.08
N PRO A 70 17.01 14.07 -1.33
CA PRO A 70 16.74 14.98 -2.44
C PRO A 70 16.54 14.21 -3.75
N GLY A 71 15.49 14.56 -4.50
CA GLY A 71 15.17 13.92 -5.78
C GLY A 71 14.40 12.59 -5.69
N PHE A 72 14.03 12.11 -4.49
CA PHE A 72 13.10 10.98 -4.37
C PHE A 72 11.78 11.33 -5.05
N GLY A 73 11.37 10.54 -6.04
CA GLY A 73 10.18 10.86 -6.82
C GLY A 73 10.47 11.27 -8.25
N GLU A 74 11.60 11.93 -8.49
CA GLU A 74 11.81 12.64 -9.75
C GLU A 74 11.99 11.73 -10.96
N SER A 75 12.62 10.57 -10.80
CA SER A 75 12.91 9.65 -11.90
C SER A 75 11.61 9.13 -12.54
N TRP A 76 10.71 8.58 -11.74
CA TRP A 76 9.43 8.09 -12.20
C TRP A 76 8.46 9.22 -12.50
N ARG A 77 8.49 10.36 -11.78
CA ARG A 77 7.71 11.55 -12.14
C ARG A 77 8.01 12.05 -13.55
N ARG A 78 9.30 12.18 -13.90
CA ARG A 78 9.71 12.61 -15.25
C ARG A 78 9.26 11.63 -16.32
N GLN A 79 9.42 10.33 -16.07
CA GLN A 79 9.00 9.29 -17.00
C GLN A 79 7.48 9.28 -17.20
N LEU A 80 6.70 9.44 -16.13
CA LEU A 80 5.24 9.44 -16.20
C LEU A 80 4.64 10.74 -16.74
N ALA A 81 5.32 11.89 -16.60
CA ALA A 81 4.83 13.17 -17.11
C ALA A 81 4.56 13.14 -18.62
N GLY A 82 5.44 12.48 -19.39
CA GLY A 82 5.25 12.31 -20.83
C GLY A 82 4.11 11.34 -21.17
N GLU A 83 3.82 10.37 -20.31
CA GLU A 83 2.71 9.42 -20.49
C GLU A 83 1.35 10.08 -20.30
N PHE A 84 1.20 10.93 -19.27
CA PHE A 84 -0.06 11.61 -19.00
C PHE A 84 -0.44 12.69 -20.02
N SER A 85 0.51 13.12 -20.85
CA SER A 85 0.25 14.08 -21.93
C SER A 85 -0.29 13.43 -23.21
N LYS A 86 -0.40 12.08 -23.24
CA LYS A 86 -0.86 11.36 -24.43
C LYS A 86 -2.39 11.33 -24.47
N PRO A 87 -2.99 11.35 -25.68
CA PRO A 87 -4.43 11.51 -25.85
C PRO A 87 -5.26 10.42 -25.14
N TYR A 88 -4.76 9.18 -25.10
CA TYR A 88 -5.45 8.08 -24.42
C TYR A 88 -5.53 8.22 -22.89
N PHE A 89 -4.73 9.09 -22.26
CA PHE A 89 -4.89 9.42 -20.83
C PHE A 89 -5.84 10.59 -20.62
N MET A 90 -5.89 11.53 -21.58
CA MET A 90 -6.79 12.68 -21.54
C MET A 90 -8.23 12.28 -21.83
N GLU A 91 -8.45 11.29 -22.70
CA GLU A 91 -9.77 10.79 -23.11
C GLU A 91 -10.53 10.05 -21.98
N VAL A 92 -9.85 9.65 -20.91
CA VAL A 92 -10.46 8.98 -19.73
C VAL A 92 -10.69 9.95 -18.57
N SER A 93 -10.46 11.26 -18.79
CA SER A 93 -10.61 12.30 -17.77
C SER A 93 -11.89 13.14 -17.92
N ASP A 94 -12.78 12.78 -18.86
CA ASP A 94 -14.13 13.35 -19.04
C ASP A 94 -15.22 12.49 -18.37
#